data_AF-A0A1I5NAK9-F1
#
_entry.id   AF-A0A1I5NAK9-F1
#
_cell.length_a   1.000
_cell.length_b   1.000
_cell.length_c   1.000
_cell.angle_alpha   90.00
_cell.angle_beta   90.00
_cell.angle_gamma   90.00
#
_symmetry.space_group_name_H-M   'P 1'
#
loop_
_entity.id
_entity.type
_entity.pdbx_description
1 polymer ?
#
loop_
_entity_poly.entity_id
_entity_poly.type
_entity_poly.pdbx_seq_one_letter_code
_entity_poly.pdbx_strand_id
1 'polypeptide(L)' 'MDLIRAAMADPFNNILGLFIYFLAVVGITVLTLTLLLHLIPNPLSRRMRSAIIGTVTTLVIVLWILLVF' A
#
# COMPACT_ATOMS: atom_id res chain seq x y z
N MET A 1 22.97 4.75 5.66
CA MET A 1 22.61 4.00 4.43
C MET A 1 22.69 2.50 4.65
N ASP A 2 23.66 1.99 5.42
CA ASP A 2 23.79 0.55 5.67
C ASP A 2 22.63 -0.06 6.46
N LEU A 3 22.05 0.67 7.42
CA LEU A 3 20.92 0.19 8.20
C LEU A 3 19.68 -0.10 7.34
N ILE A 4 19.37 0.78 6.38
CA ILE A 4 18.26 0.61 5.44
C ILE A 4 18.59 -0.55 4.49
N ARG A 5 19.82 -0.64 4.00
CA ARG A 5 20.25 -1.70 3.10
C ARG A 5 20.18 -3.09 3.76
N ALA A 6 20.60 -3.19 5.02
CA ALA A 6 20.51 -4.39 5.82
C ALA A 6 19.04 -4.75 6.13
N ALA A 7 18.21 -3.75 6.45
CA ALA A 7 16.78 -3.96 6.67
C ALA A 7 16.04 -4.44 5.41
N MET A 8 16.50 -4.03 4.23
CA MET A 8 15.94 -4.45 2.95
C MET A 8 16.50 -5.79 2.43
N ALA A 9 17.62 -6.27 2.99
CA ALA A 9 18.21 -7.55 2.59
C ALA A 9 17.32 -8.73 3.03
N ASP A 10 16.68 -8.61 4.19
CA ASP A 10 15.69 -9.56 4.69
C ASP A 10 14.57 -8.82 5.43
N PRO A 11 13.58 -8.28 4.69
CA PRO A 11 12.59 -7.39 5.25
C PRO A 11 11.57 -8.08 6.16
N PHE A 12 11.38 -9.40 6.05
CA PHE A 12 10.39 -10.11 6.85
C PHE A 12 10.92 -10.50 8.23
N ASN A 13 12.24 -10.60 8.40
CA ASN A 13 12.89 -10.94 9.66
C ASN A 13 13.34 -9.72 10.48
N ASN A 14 13.04 -8.50 10.02
CA ASN A 14 13.41 -7.25 10.69
C ASN A 14 12.20 -6.30 10.77
N ILE A 15 11.90 -5.80 11.97
CA ILE A 15 10.80 -4.85 12.21
C ILE A 15 10.91 -3.61 11.30
N LEU A 16 12.12 -3.07 11.12
CA LEU A 16 12.33 -1.91 10.24
C LEU A 16 12.07 -2.27 8.78
N GLY A 17 12.52 -3.43 8.33
CA GLY A 17 12.29 -3.93 6.98
C GLY A 17 10.81 -4.17 6.71
N LEU A 18 10.12 -4.77 7.67
CA LEU A 18 8.70 -5.08 7.62
C LEU A 18 7.86 -3.80 7.58
N PHE A 19 8.25 -2.78 8.36
CA PHE A 19 7.63 -1.45 8.30
C PHE A 19 7.85 -0.75 6.95
N ILE A 20 9.08 -0.77 6.42
CA ILE A 20 9.39 -0.18 5.11
C ILE A 20 8.61 -0.91 4.00
N TYR A 21 8.55 -2.24 4.06
CA TYR A 21 7.80 -3.05 3.11
C TYR A 21 6.30 -2.76 3.17
N PHE A 22 5.74 -2.67 4.38
CA PHE A 22 4.35 -2.28 4.60
C PHE A 22 4.03 -0.91 4.00
N LEU A 23 4.88 0.10 4.27
CA LEU A 23 4.73 1.44 3.69
C LEU A 23 4.78 1.41 2.16
N ALA A 24 5.68 0.61 1.58
CA ALA A 24 5.76 0.45 0.13
C ALA A 24 4.49 -0.16 -0.45
N VAL A 25 3.96 -1.23 0.15
CA VAL A 25 2.72 -1.89 -0.27
C VAL A 25 1.53 -0.93 -0.22
N VAL A 26 1.34 -0.22 0.90
CA VAL A 26 0.25 0.74 1.06
C VAL A 26 0.41 1.93 0.11
N GLY A 27 1.62 2.48 0.01
CA GLY A 27 1.92 3.62 -0.86
C GLY A 27 1.67 3.31 -2.33
N ILE A 28 2.15 2.16 -2.81
CA ILE A 28 1.91 1.69 -4.19
C ILE A 28 0.42 1.50 -4.42
N THR A 29 -0.30 0.86 -3.49
CA THR A 29 -1.76 0.63 -3.60
C THR A 29 -2.51 1.95 -3.78
N VAL A 30 -2.27 2.93 -2.91
CA VAL A 30 -2.94 4.24 -2.97
C VAL A 30 -2.58 4.97 -4.26
N LEU A 31 -1.30 4.97 -4.66
CA LEU A 31 -0.85 5.63 -5.89
C LEU A 31 -1.51 5.01 -7.12
N THR A 32 -1.47 3.68 -7.24
CA THR A 32 -2.05 2.94 -8.35
C THR A 32 -3.55 3.19 -8.46
N LEU A 33 -4.30 3.07 -7.35
CA LEU A 33 -5.73 3.35 -7.36
C LEU A 33 -6.04 4.80 -7.70
N THR A 34 -5.24 5.74 -7.19
CA THR A 34 -5.40 7.16 -7.49
C THR A 34 -5.25 7.42 -8.98
N LEU A 35 -4.21 6.87 -9.61
CA LEU A 35 -3.96 7.00 -11.05
C LEU A 35 -5.05 6.31 -11.88
N LEU A 36 -5.42 5.08 -11.54
CA LEU A 36 -6.46 4.33 -12.25
C LEU A 36 -7.80 5.07 -12.25
N LEU A 37 -8.23 5.56 -11.08
CA LEU A 37 -9.49 6.29 -10.96
C LEU A 37 -9.43 7.68 -11.59
N HIS A 38 -8.24 8.24 -11.82
CA HIS A 38 -8.08 9.51 -12.53
C HIS A 38 -8.21 9.35 -14.05
N LEU A 39 -7.86 8.19 -14.59
CA LEU A 39 -7.95 7.89 -16.02
C LEU A 39 -9.37 7.56 -16.50
N ILE A 40 -10.34 7.43 -15.59
CA ILE A 40 -11.73 7.12 -15.93
C ILE A 40 -12.40 8.36 -16.54
N PRO A 41 -12.91 8.29 -17.80
CA PRO A 41 -13.46 9.45 -18.51
C PRO A 41 -14.70 10.08 -17.85
N ASN A 42 -15.48 9.28 -17.12
CA ASN A 42 -16.60 9.77 -16.31
C ASN A 42 -16.16 9.84 -14.83
N PRO A 43 -15.77 11.02 -14.33
CA PRO A 43 -15.18 11.15 -13.02
C PRO A 43 -16.21 10.78 -11.95
N LEU A 44 -15.91 9.71 -11.21
CA LEU A 44 -16.66 9.33 -10.03
C LEU A 44 -16.71 10.51 -9.05
N SER A 45 -17.81 10.64 -8.31
CA SER A 45 -17.89 11.66 -7.26
C SER A 45 -16.73 11.50 -6.28
N ARG A 46 -16.21 12.62 -5.75
CA ARG A 46 -15.06 12.62 -4.84
C ARG A 46 -15.25 11.67 -3.65
N ARG A 47 -16.50 11.54 -3.17
CA ARG A 47 -16.89 10.61 -2.09
C ARG A 47 -16.73 9.16 -2.51
N MET A 48 -17.20 8.79 -3.69
CA MET A 48 -17.09 7.42 -4.21
C MET A 48 -15.64 7.03 -4.47
N ARG A 49 -14.84 7.94 -5.05
CA ARG A 49 -13.40 7.73 -5.24
C ARG A 49 -12.69 7.49 -3.92
N SER A 50 -12.98 8.31 -2.91
CA SER A 50 -12.43 8.15 -1.55
C SER A 50 -12.84 6.83 -0.90
N ALA A 51 -14.11 6.42 -1.06
CA ALA A 51 -14.60 5.16 -0.54
C ALA A 51 -13.89 3.97 -1.18
N ILE A 52 -13.77 3.95 -2.52
CA ILE A 52 -13.08 2.87 -3.24
C ILE A 52 -11.61 2.78 -2.81
N ILE A 53 -10.89 3.91 -2.79
CA ILE A 53 -9.47 3.92 -2.38
C ILE A 53 -9.34 3.42 -0.94
N GLY A 54 -10.18 3.92 -0.02
CA GLY A 54 -10.18 3.50 1.38
C GLY A 54 -10.45 2.01 1.53
N THR A 55 -11.56 1.52 0.98
CA THR A 55 -11.95 0.10 1.09
C THR A 55 -10.89 -0.83 0.50
N VAL A 56 -10.36 -0.54 -0.69
CA VAL A 56 -9.33 -1.39 -1.30
C VAL A 56 -8.03 -1.33 -0.50
N THR A 57 -7.63 -0.15 -0.02
CA THR A 57 -6.43 -0.02 0.83
C THR A 57 -6.57 -0.80 2.13
N THR A 58 -7.74 -0.72 2.79
CA THR A 58 -8.02 -1.52 3.99
C THR A 58 -7.98 -3.01 3.70
N LEU A 59 -8.57 -3.48 2.59
CA LEU A 59 -8.51 -4.88 2.19
C LEU A 59 -7.07 -5.34 1.97
N VAL A 60 -6.25 -4.54 1.28
CA VAL A 60 -4.83 -4.85 1.07
C VAL A 60 -4.08 -4.92 2.39
N ILE A 61 -4.33 -4.01 3.34
CA ILE A 61 -3.73 -4.05 4.68
C ILE A 61 -4.12 -5.34 5.41
N VAL A 62 -5.42 -5.69 5.42
CA VAL A 62 -5.90 -6.90 6.08
C VAL A 62 -5.29 -8.15 5.46
N LEU A 63 -5.28 -8.25 4.12
CA LEU A 63 -4.66 -9.37 3.41
C LEU A 63 -3.15 -9.46 3.68
N TRP A 64 -2.46 -8.33 3.70
CA TRP A 64 -1.04 -8.30 4.00
C TRP A 64 -0.75 -8.80 5.41
N ILE A 65 -1.53 -8.38 6.41
CA ILE A 65 -1.40 -8.88 7.78
C ILE A 65 -1.61 -10.40 7.83
N LEU A 66 -2.66 -10.92 7.20
CA LEU A 66 -2.99 -12.36 7.19
C LEU A 66 -1.98 -13.24 6.45
N LEU A 67 -1.21 -12.67 5.51
CA LEU A 67 -0.24 -13.43 4.71
C LEU A 67 1.18 -13.34 5.27
N VAL A 68 1.48 -12.29 6.04
CA VAL A 68 2.82 -12.02 6.58
C VAL A 68 2.95 -12.45 8.04
N PHE A 69 1.85 -12.46 8.81
CA PHE A 69 1.79 -12.91 10.20
C PHE A 69 0.96 -14.19 10.34
#